data_AF-A0A2V6ZET3-F1
#
_entry.id   AF-A0A2V6ZET3-F1
#
_cell.length_a   1.000
_cell.length_b   1.000
_cell.length_c   1.000
_cell.angle_alpha   90.00
_cell.angle_beta   90.00
_cell.angle_gamma   90.00
#
_symmetry.space_group_name_H-M   'P 1'
#
loop_
_entity.id
_entity.type
_entity.pdbx_description
1 polymer ?
#
loop_
_entity_poly.entity_id
_entity_poly.type
_entity_poly.pdbx_seq_one_letter_code
_entity_poly.pdbx_strand_id
1 'polypeptide(L)'
;MFRAGGLAHVDCRRPRVLSTEERALLFLHCCDHSVECAPCASSFCVSELGSDLRGHTNLCPHCRQDLTDGVRAHLHKCDMISEEVRRRAQAVRAVSERLVKESYEPGEAADLLRQEIETAVRALKEAMRESSAGIPEADSGPTLR
;
A
#
# COMPACT_ATOMS: atom_id res chain seq x y z
N MET A 1 7.21 -30.83 48.22
CA MET A 1 7.49 -31.33 46.85
C MET A 1 6.53 -30.64 45.89
N PHE A 2 6.95 -29.54 45.27
CA PHE A 2 6.12 -28.79 44.31
C PHE A 2 6.24 -29.44 42.94
N ARG A 3 5.22 -30.19 42.52
CA ARG A 3 5.19 -30.82 41.20
C ARG A 3 4.79 -29.79 40.16
N ALA A 4 5.76 -29.54 39.27
CA ALA A 4 5.65 -29.15 37.87
C ALA A 4 4.45 -28.28 37.48
N GLY A 5 4.74 -27.00 37.23
CA GLY A 5 3.83 -26.09 36.56
C GLY A 5 3.31 -26.71 35.27
N GLY A 6 2.00 -26.88 35.21
CA GLY A 6 1.32 -27.03 33.94
C GLY A 6 1.53 -25.74 33.16
N LEU A 7 2.37 -25.80 32.14
CA LEU A 7 2.38 -24.80 31.09
C LEU A 7 0.97 -24.78 30.50
N ALA A 8 0.14 -23.83 30.94
CA ALA A 8 -1.17 -23.61 30.35
C ALA A 8 -0.94 -23.17 28.90
N HIS A 9 -1.50 -23.92 27.97
CA HIS A 9 -1.38 -23.68 26.54
C HIS A 9 -1.72 -22.22 26.19
N VAL A 10 -0.78 -21.50 25.56
CA VAL A 10 -0.89 -20.07 25.22
C VAL A 10 -1.73 -19.81 23.97
N ASP A 11 -2.39 -20.83 23.40
CA ASP A 11 -3.03 -20.68 22.09
C ASP A 11 -4.34 -21.46 21.95
N CYS A 12 -5.52 -20.92 22.32
CA CYS A 12 -6.77 -21.69 22.05
C CYS A 12 -8.05 -20.92 21.72
N ARG A 13 -8.15 -19.60 21.95
CA ARG A 13 -9.25 -18.83 21.38
C ARG A 13 -8.62 -17.57 20.82
N ARG A 14 -8.57 -17.49 19.47
CA ARG A 14 -8.32 -16.26 18.71
C ARG A 14 -8.92 -15.07 19.46
N PRO A 15 -8.36 -13.84 19.39
CA PRO A 15 -9.00 -12.71 20.05
C PRO A 15 -10.49 -12.76 19.74
N ARG A 16 -11.30 -12.96 20.81
CA ARG A 16 -12.78 -12.93 20.80
C ARG A 16 -13.31 -11.52 20.55
N VAL A 17 -12.46 -10.73 19.93
CA VAL A 17 -12.59 -9.34 19.65
C VAL A 17 -12.14 -9.26 18.21
N LEU A 18 -13.02 -8.71 17.39
CA LEU A 18 -12.69 -8.41 16.01
C LEU A 18 -11.54 -7.39 15.99
N SER A 19 -10.60 -7.56 15.07
CA SER A 19 -9.55 -6.57 14.84
C SER A 19 -10.16 -5.21 14.47
N THR A 20 -9.40 -4.12 14.61
CA THR A 20 -9.88 -2.78 14.21
C THR A 20 -10.36 -2.75 12.77
N GLU A 21 -9.69 -3.50 11.88
CA GLU A 21 -10.07 -3.60 10.47
C GLU A 21 -11.32 -4.45 10.26
N GLU A 22 -11.43 -5.60 10.93
CA GLU A 22 -12.65 -6.44 10.91
C GLU A 22 -13.86 -5.63 11.39
N ARG A 23 -13.70 -4.83 12.46
CA ARG A 23 -14.76 -3.95 12.99
C ARG A 23 -15.15 -2.84 12.01
N ALA A 24 -14.18 -2.25 11.31
CA ALA A 24 -14.45 -1.21 10.33
C ALA A 24 -15.23 -1.77 9.13
N LEU A 25 -14.81 -2.92 8.59
CA LEU A 25 -15.51 -3.60 7.49
C LEU A 25 -16.93 -4.00 7.90
N LEU A 26 -17.08 -4.51 9.11
CA LEU A 26 -18.38 -4.85 9.67
C LEU A 26 -19.32 -3.65 9.73
N PHE A 27 -18.84 -2.52 10.24
CA PHE A 27 -19.64 -1.29 10.35
C PHE A 27 -19.98 -0.68 8.98
N LEU A 28 -19.05 -0.72 8.02
CA LEU A 28 -19.23 -0.10 6.71
C LEU A 28 -20.05 -0.95 5.73
N HIS A 29 -19.99 -2.28 5.86
CA HIS A 29 -20.45 -3.19 4.81
C HIS A 29 -21.32 -4.34 5.29
N CYS A 30 -21.28 -4.72 6.56
CA CYS A 30 -21.94 -5.96 7.01
C CYS A 30 -22.88 -5.76 8.21
N CYS A 31 -23.27 -4.53 8.52
CA CYS A 31 -24.13 -4.23 9.67
C CYS A 31 -25.50 -4.92 9.59
N ASP A 32 -26.05 -5.04 8.38
CA ASP A 32 -27.38 -5.62 8.14
C ASP A 32 -27.33 -7.07 7.65
N HIS A 33 -26.14 -7.70 7.69
CA HIS A 33 -26.00 -9.11 7.35
C HIS A 33 -26.28 -9.99 8.55
N SER A 34 -26.82 -11.18 8.29
CA SER A 34 -27.20 -12.12 9.33
C SER A 34 -26.10 -13.11 9.67
N VAL A 35 -25.94 -13.42 10.96
CA VAL A 35 -25.08 -14.50 11.47
C VAL A 35 -25.91 -15.48 12.27
N GLU A 36 -25.69 -16.77 12.06
CA GLU A 36 -26.41 -17.84 12.74
C GLU A 36 -25.85 -18.14 14.12
N CYS A 37 -26.76 -18.32 15.08
CA CYS A 37 -26.45 -18.83 16.40
C CYS A 37 -26.85 -20.31 16.47
N ALA A 38 -25.87 -21.22 16.44
CA ALA A 38 -26.12 -22.66 16.48
C ALA A 38 -26.95 -23.11 17.72
N PRO A 39 -26.71 -22.61 18.95
CA PRO A 39 -27.55 -22.94 20.10
C PRO A 39 -29.02 -22.50 19.99
N CYS A 40 -29.29 -21.37 19.31
CA CYS A 40 -30.64 -20.83 19.16
C CYS A 40 -31.31 -21.25 17.85
N ALA A 41 -30.57 -21.91 16.95
CA ALA A 41 -30.99 -22.22 15.58
C ALA A 41 -31.65 -21.02 14.87
N SER A 42 -31.16 -19.81 15.16
CA SER A 42 -31.72 -18.54 14.71
C SER A 42 -30.62 -17.66 14.16
N SER A 43 -30.93 -16.89 13.13
CA SER A 43 -30.05 -15.89 12.55
C SER A 43 -30.42 -14.50 13.07
N PHE A 44 -29.40 -13.69 13.33
CA PHE A 44 -29.55 -12.31 13.81
C PHE A 44 -28.72 -11.40 12.94
N CYS A 45 -29.23 -10.21 12.65
CA CYS A 45 -28.43 -9.19 12.00
C CYS A 45 -27.26 -8.80 12.90
N VAL A 46 -26.11 -8.51 12.30
CA VAL A 46 -24.91 -8.10 13.04
C VAL A 46 -25.18 -6.87 13.91
N SER A 47 -26.00 -5.93 13.43
CA SER A 47 -26.46 -4.75 14.17
C SER A 47 -27.33 -5.06 15.39
N GLU A 48 -27.95 -6.23 15.44
CA GLU A 48 -28.80 -6.69 16.55
C GLU A 48 -28.01 -7.44 17.63
N LEU A 49 -26.75 -7.76 17.37
CA LEU A 49 -25.94 -8.52 18.32
C LEU A 49 -25.64 -7.71 19.58
N GLY A 50 -25.75 -8.38 20.71
CA GLY A 50 -25.56 -7.79 22.02
C GLY A 50 -24.11 -7.47 22.34
N SER A 51 -23.95 -6.53 23.27
CA SER A 51 -22.70 -6.24 23.96
C SER A 51 -22.82 -6.52 25.46
N ASP A 52 -21.69 -6.60 26.15
CA ASP A 52 -21.65 -6.66 27.60
C ASP A 52 -20.83 -5.52 28.23
N LEU A 53 -20.93 -5.41 29.57
CA LEU A 53 -20.26 -4.37 30.35
C LEU A 53 -18.72 -4.52 30.37
N ARG A 54 -18.20 -5.67 29.92
CA ARG A 54 -16.75 -5.93 29.83
C ARG A 54 -16.21 -5.57 28.43
N GLY A 55 -17.07 -5.07 27.54
CA GLY A 55 -16.71 -4.68 26.18
C GLY A 55 -16.70 -5.84 25.18
N HIS A 56 -17.23 -7.02 25.55
CA HIS A 56 -17.48 -8.06 24.57
C HIS A 56 -18.64 -7.63 23.66
N THR A 57 -18.48 -7.88 22.37
CA THR A 57 -19.44 -7.52 21.32
C THR A 57 -19.79 -8.77 20.52
N ASN A 58 -20.85 -8.73 19.70
CA ASN A 58 -21.29 -9.86 18.88
C ASN A 58 -21.91 -11.02 19.69
N LEU A 59 -22.58 -10.72 20.80
CA LEU A 59 -23.27 -11.73 21.61
C LEU A 59 -24.65 -12.03 21.03
N CYS A 60 -25.07 -13.30 21.07
CA CYS A 60 -26.45 -13.65 20.74
C CYS A 60 -27.44 -12.92 21.68
N PRO A 61 -28.49 -12.27 21.17
CA PRO A 61 -29.48 -11.58 22.00
C PRO A 61 -30.20 -12.50 23.00
N HIS A 62 -30.36 -13.78 22.68
CA HIS A 62 -31.09 -14.74 23.51
C HIS A 62 -30.19 -15.51 24.47
N CYS A 63 -29.20 -16.24 23.95
CA CYS A 63 -28.37 -17.12 24.78
C CYS A 63 -27.04 -16.50 25.23
N ARG A 64 -26.76 -15.25 24.81
CA ARG A 64 -25.49 -14.53 25.06
C ARG A 64 -24.23 -15.28 24.62
N GLN A 65 -24.37 -16.29 23.77
CA GLN A 65 -23.24 -16.97 23.17
C GLN A 65 -22.44 -15.98 22.33
N ASP A 66 -21.11 -16.04 22.44
CA ASP A 66 -20.18 -15.27 21.63
C ASP A 66 -20.21 -15.77 20.17
N LEU A 67 -20.67 -14.90 19.26
CA LEU A 67 -20.75 -15.18 17.82
C LEU A 67 -19.58 -14.56 17.03
N THR A 68 -18.54 -14.07 17.69
CA THR A 68 -17.41 -13.38 17.03
C THR A 68 -16.76 -14.22 15.93
N ASP A 69 -16.61 -15.54 16.14
CA ASP A 69 -16.05 -16.42 15.11
C ASP A 69 -16.99 -16.60 13.90
N GLY A 70 -18.30 -16.59 14.13
CA GLY A 70 -19.30 -16.61 13.06
C GLY A 70 -19.29 -15.30 12.26
N VAL A 71 -19.20 -14.17 12.95
CA VAL A 71 -19.04 -12.85 12.34
C VAL A 71 -17.74 -12.79 11.53
N ARG A 72 -16.62 -13.26 12.07
CA ARG A 72 -15.34 -13.32 11.33
C ARG A 72 -15.43 -14.21 10.10
N ALA A 73 -16.06 -15.38 10.22
CA ALA A 73 -16.28 -16.27 9.08
C ALA A 73 -17.16 -15.62 8.01
N HIS A 74 -18.15 -14.81 8.40
CA HIS A 74 -18.93 -13.99 7.48
C HIS A 74 -18.06 -12.96 6.77
N LEU A 75 -17.25 -12.17 7.50
CA LEU A 75 -16.38 -11.16 6.90
C LEU A 75 -15.46 -11.74 5.82
N HIS A 76 -14.92 -12.94 6.05
CA HIS A 76 -14.05 -13.64 5.10
C HIS A 76 -14.77 -14.14 3.83
N LYS A 77 -16.09 -14.32 3.89
CA LYS A 77 -16.92 -14.85 2.80
C LYS A 77 -17.81 -13.79 2.16
N CYS A 78 -17.88 -12.59 2.72
CA CYS A 78 -18.79 -11.56 2.26
C CYS A 78 -18.34 -10.98 0.90
N ASP A 79 -19.21 -11.06 -0.09
CA ASP A 79 -18.93 -10.55 -1.44
C ASP A 79 -18.73 -9.04 -1.47
N MET A 80 -19.44 -8.28 -0.63
CA MET A 80 -19.28 -6.83 -0.53
C MET A 80 -17.88 -6.44 -0.04
N ILE A 81 -17.31 -7.18 0.91
CA ILE A 81 -15.93 -6.96 1.36
C ILE A 81 -14.95 -7.30 0.25
N SER A 82 -15.18 -8.40 -0.47
CA SER A 82 -14.34 -8.77 -1.62
C SER A 82 -14.36 -7.71 -2.72
N GLU A 83 -15.52 -7.10 -2.98
CA GLU A 83 -15.65 -5.98 -3.89
C GLU A 83 -14.90 -4.74 -3.39
N GLU A 84 -15.02 -4.40 -2.11
CA GLU A 84 -14.31 -3.27 -1.52
C GLU A 84 -12.78 -3.44 -1.58
N VAL A 85 -12.27 -4.62 -1.25
CA VAL A 85 -10.84 -4.94 -1.36
C VAL A 85 -10.37 -4.80 -2.82
N ARG A 86 -11.17 -5.26 -3.77
CA ARG A 86 -10.89 -5.11 -5.20
C ARG A 86 -10.87 -3.64 -5.64
N ARG A 87 -11.84 -2.84 -5.20
CA ARG A 87 -11.88 -1.38 -5.49
C ARG A 87 -10.65 -0.67 -4.90
N ARG A 88 -10.30 -0.96 -3.64
CA ARG A 88 -9.09 -0.42 -3.00
C ARG A 88 -7.82 -0.81 -3.74
N ALA A 89 -7.69 -2.08 -4.12
CA ALA A 89 -6.54 -2.55 -4.87
C ALA A 89 -6.41 -1.86 -6.25
N GLN A 90 -7.54 -1.58 -6.92
CA GLN A 90 -7.54 -0.80 -8.16
C GLN A 90 -7.11 0.64 -7.92
N ALA A 91 -7.64 1.30 -6.87
CA ALA A 91 -7.25 2.66 -6.53
C ALA A 91 -5.75 2.78 -6.20
N VAL A 92 -5.21 1.83 -5.43
CA VAL A 92 -3.78 1.78 -5.10
C VAL A 92 -2.94 1.61 -6.37
N ARG A 93 -3.31 0.71 -7.28
CA ARG A 93 -2.59 0.56 -8.56
C ARG A 93 -2.59 1.83 -9.39
N ALA A 94 -3.75 2.48 -9.54
CA ALA A 94 -3.85 3.73 -10.28
C ALA A 94 -2.98 4.85 -9.67
N VAL A 95 -2.92 4.94 -8.33
CA VAL A 95 -2.04 5.88 -7.64
C VAL A 95 -0.57 5.52 -7.86
N SER A 96 -0.20 4.24 -7.73
CA SER A 96 1.18 3.79 -7.98
C SER A 96 1.62 4.07 -9.41
N GLU A 97 0.78 3.80 -10.41
CA GLU A 97 1.08 4.08 -11.82
C GLU A 97 1.33 5.57 -12.06
N ARG A 98 0.51 6.44 -11.46
CA ARG A 98 0.71 7.89 -11.50
C ARG A 98 2.03 8.31 -10.85
N LEU A 99 2.32 7.81 -9.65
CA LEU A 99 3.55 8.14 -8.93
C LEU A 99 4.80 7.69 -9.69
N VAL A 100 4.75 6.51 -10.32
CA VAL A 100 5.83 6.02 -11.18
C VAL A 100 6.05 6.99 -12.34
N LYS A 101 4.98 7.40 -13.04
CA LYS A 101 5.08 8.38 -14.13
C LYS A 101 5.66 9.71 -13.66
N GLU A 102 5.12 10.27 -12.58
CA GLU A 102 5.60 11.52 -11.97
C GLU A 102 7.07 11.42 -11.53
N SER A 103 7.55 10.23 -11.17
CA SER A 103 8.95 9.98 -10.83
C SER A 103 9.89 9.91 -12.05
N TYR A 104 9.39 9.56 -13.24
CA TYR A 104 10.20 9.47 -14.46
C TYR A 104 10.44 10.85 -15.10
N GLU A 105 9.47 11.76 -15.04
CA GLU A 105 9.54 13.08 -15.70
C GLU A 105 10.79 13.91 -15.30
N PRO A 106 11.20 14.00 -14.02
CA PRO A 106 12.43 14.71 -13.64
C PRO A 106 13.70 14.04 -14.14
N GLY A 107 13.72 12.72 -14.22
CA GLY A 107 14.85 11.95 -14.73
C GLY A 107 15.06 12.20 -16.23
N GLU A 108 13.98 12.12 -17.00
CA GLU A 108 14.00 12.43 -18.44
C GLU A 108 14.45 13.86 -18.70
N ALA A 109 13.93 14.83 -17.93
CA ALA A 109 14.36 16.23 -18.04
C ALA A 109 15.85 16.42 -17.74
N ALA A 110 16.37 15.73 -16.71
CA ALA A 110 17.78 15.81 -16.35
C ALA A 110 18.69 15.20 -17.44
N ASP A 111 18.25 14.11 -18.07
CA ASP A 111 18.98 13.45 -19.15
C ASP A 111 19.03 14.32 -20.42
N LEU A 112 17.91 14.96 -20.77
CA LEU A 112 17.87 15.93 -21.87
C LEU A 112 18.81 17.11 -21.63
N LEU A 113 18.75 17.71 -20.44
CA LEU A 113 19.65 18.82 -20.07
C LEU A 113 21.12 18.41 -20.12
N ARG A 114 21.45 17.18 -19.68
CA ARG A 114 22.81 16.65 -19.77
C ARG A 114 23.27 16.56 -21.23
N GLN A 115 22.43 16.04 -22.11
CA GLN A 115 22.73 15.93 -23.53
C GLN A 115 22.92 17.30 -24.20
N GLU A 116 22.09 18.28 -23.85
CA GLU A 116 22.22 19.66 -24.32
C GLU A 116 23.57 20.28 -23.90
N ILE A 117 23.97 20.09 -22.64
CA ILE A 117 25.28 20.56 -22.15
C ILE A 117 26.42 19.87 -22.91
N GLU A 118 26.35 18.55 -23.10
CA GLU A 118 27.38 17.79 -23.81
C GLU A 118 27.54 18.23 -25.26
N THR A 119 26.43 18.48 -25.97
CA THR A 119 26.47 18.98 -27.35
C THR A 119 27.02 20.39 -27.44
N ALA A 120 26.61 21.30 -26.54
CA ALA A 120 27.15 22.66 -26.48
C ALA A 120 28.66 22.69 -26.19
N VAL A 121 29.12 21.84 -25.26
CA VAL A 121 30.56 21.70 -24.95
C VAL A 121 31.34 21.17 -26.15
N ARG A 122 30.78 20.25 -26.92
CA ARG A 122 31.42 19.73 -28.13
C ARG A 122 31.56 20.80 -29.20
N ALA A 123 30.48 21.54 -29.49
CA ALA A 123 30.49 22.63 -30.44
C ALA A 123 31.49 23.73 -30.06
N LEU A 124 31.57 24.07 -28.76
CA LEU A 124 32.57 25.03 -28.25
C LEU A 124 34.00 24.53 -28.51
N LYS A 125 34.30 23.26 -28.24
CA LYS A 125 35.63 22.67 -28.48
C LYS A 125 35.99 22.66 -29.96
N GLU A 126 35.03 22.42 -30.85
CA GLU A 126 35.23 22.46 -32.30
C GLU A 126 35.55 23.88 -32.78
N ALA A 127 34.76 24.88 -32.37
CA ALA A 127 35.01 26.29 -32.69
C ALA A 127 36.39 26.77 -32.17
N MET A 128 36.78 26.35 -30.97
CA MET A 128 38.11 26.65 -30.43
C MET A 128 39.22 26.05 -31.30
N ARG A 129 39.06 24.80 -31.77
CA ARG A 129 40.05 24.15 -32.66
C ARG A 129 40.16 24.87 -34.00
N GLU A 130 39.03 25.24 -34.60
CA GLU A 130 39.00 26.00 -35.86
C GLU A 130 39.68 27.37 -35.73
N SER A 131 39.41 28.09 -34.63
CA SER A 131 40.06 29.38 -34.37
C SER A 131 41.57 29.27 -34.15
N SER A 132 42.04 28.16 -33.56
CA SER A 132 43.48 27.90 -33.36
C SER A 132 44.20 27.43 -34.63
N ALA A 133 43.50 26.80 -35.57
CA ALA A 133 44.04 26.36 -36.85
C ALA A 133 44.10 27.48 -37.91
N GLY A 134 43.41 28.60 -37.66
CA GLY A 134 43.35 29.75 -38.55
C GLY A 134 44.43 30.81 -38.37
N ILE A 135 45.47 30.57 -37.56
CA ILE A 135 46.64 31.47 -37.50
C ILE A 135 47.62 31.04 -38.60
N PRO A 136 47.78 31.78 -39.71
CA PRO A 136 48.86 31.53 -40.64
C PRO A 136 50.15 31.98 -39.94
N GLU A 137 51.09 31.06 -39.73
CA GLU A 137 52.47 31.44 -39.45
C GLU A 137 52.94 32.36 -40.57
N ALA A 138 53.15 33.63 -40.22
CA ALA A 138 53.69 34.62 -41.12
C ALA A 138 55.11 34.20 -41.51
N ASP A 139 55.21 33.78 -42.77
CA ASP A 139 56.39 33.68 -43.62
C ASP A 139 57.44 34.75 -43.24
N SER A 140 58.48 34.33 -42.52
CA SER A 140 59.66 35.14 -42.28
C SER A 140 60.58 34.98 -43.49
N GLY A 141 60.32 35.80 -44.51
CA GLY A 141 61.18 35.97 -45.68
C GLY A 141 62.60 36.45 -45.32
N PRO A 142 63.56 36.32 -46.27
CA PRO A 142 64.98 36.10 -45.96
C PRO A 142 65.77 37.38 -45.70
N THR A 143 66.69 37.33 -44.74
CA THR A 143 67.67 38.40 -44.48
C THR A 143 68.86 38.26 -45.42
N LEU A 144 68.92 39.13 -46.44
CA LEU A 144 70.10 39.42 -47.25
C LEU A 144 70.84 40.65 -46.69
N ARG A 145 71.99 40.44 -46.02
CA ARG A 145 73.27 41.17 -46.18
C ARG A 145 74.23 40.91 -45.02
#